data_AF-A0A7W0HG40-F1
#
_entry.id   AF-A0A7W0HG40-F1
#
_cell.length_a   1.000
_cell.length_b   1.000
_cell.length_c   1.000
_cell.angle_alpha   90.00
_cell.angle_beta   90.00
_cell.angle_gamma   90.00
#
_symmetry.space_group_name_H-M   'P 1'
#
loop_
_entity.id
_entity.type
_entity.pdbx_description
1 polymer ?
#
loop_
_entity_poly.entity_id
_entity_poly.type
_entity_poly.pdbx_seq_one_letter_code
_entity_poly.pdbx_strand_id
1 'polypeptide(L)'
;MKSSIVAVVIGVVALAAAPVAREQKGLSDVAGIKVGHHTLTERPTGCTVILVDGEGAVGAVSQRGGAPGTRETDLLDPANMVDKVNAVVLSGGSAYGLDAAQGVVRYLEERNIGWKVGTAGVVPIVPAAILFDLGFGGKPQVRPTADCGYKAALAANDTAIVEGNIGAG
;
A
#
# COMPACT_ATOMS: atom_id res chain seq x y z
N MET A 1 69.39 -36.02 20.87
CA MET A 1 68.50 -35.39 19.87
C MET A 1 67.13 -35.17 20.52
N LYS A 2 66.81 -33.94 20.90
CA LYS A 2 65.43 -33.56 21.28
C LYS A 2 65.13 -32.28 20.52
N SER A 3 64.33 -32.42 19.46
CA SER A 3 63.94 -31.34 18.57
C SER A 3 62.70 -30.67 19.17
N SER A 4 62.80 -29.39 19.53
CA SER A 4 61.67 -28.59 19.97
C SER A 4 61.04 -27.92 18.75
N ILE A 5 59.81 -28.33 18.41
CA ILE A 5 58.99 -27.70 17.37
C ILE A 5 58.26 -26.51 18.00
N VAL A 6 58.50 -25.31 17.47
CA VAL A 6 57.74 -24.10 17.81
C VAL A 6 56.54 -24.03 16.87
N ALA A 7 55.32 -24.14 17.41
CA ALA A 7 54.08 -23.94 16.67
C ALA A 7 53.73 -22.45 16.68
N VAL A 8 53.77 -21.81 15.50
CA VAL A 8 53.29 -20.43 15.31
C VAL A 8 51.79 -20.50 15.00
N VAL A 9 50.96 -20.01 15.92
CA VAL A 9 49.53 -19.86 15.71
C VAL A 9 49.28 -18.50 15.06
N ILE A 10 48.93 -18.48 13.78
CA ILE A 10 48.51 -17.27 13.08
C ILE A 10 47.00 -17.13 13.30
N GLY A 11 46.61 -16.22 14.21
CA GLY A 11 45.22 -15.85 14.41
C GLY A 11 44.75 -14.94 13.26
N VAL A 12 43.79 -15.41 12.47
CA VAL A 12 43.09 -14.57 11.49
C VAL A 12 41.99 -13.83 12.24
N VAL A 13 42.15 -12.52 12.41
CA VAL A 13 41.08 -11.65 12.91
C VAL A 13 40.16 -11.35 11.74
N ALA A 14 38.95 -11.91 11.75
CA ALA A 14 37.91 -11.53 10.80
C ALA A 14 37.41 -10.12 11.17
N LEU A 15 37.67 -9.14 10.31
CA LEU A 15 36.98 -7.85 10.40
C LEU A 15 35.51 -8.05 10.06
N ALA A 16 34.62 -7.78 11.02
CA ALA A 16 33.20 -7.64 10.73
C ALA A 16 33.01 -6.45 9.78
N ALA A 17 32.44 -6.71 8.60
CA ALA A 17 32.04 -5.66 7.68
C ALA A 17 31.01 -4.75 8.37
N ALA A 18 31.19 -3.43 8.24
CA ALA A 18 30.18 -2.47 8.66
C ALA A 18 28.85 -2.79 7.94
N PRO A 19 27.70 -2.66 8.63
CA PRO A 19 26.42 -2.93 7.99
C PRO A 19 26.27 -1.98 6.79
N VAL A 20 26.15 -2.55 5.59
CA VAL A 20 25.79 -1.79 4.40
C VAL A 20 24.42 -1.19 4.68
N ALA A 21 24.30 0.13 4.61
CA ALA A 21 23.03 0.82 4.78
C ALA A 21 22.03 0.21 3.78
N ARG A 22 20.98 -0.42 4.31
CA ARG A 22 19.90 -0.98 3.49
C ARG A 22 19.25 0.18 2.74
N GLU A 23 19.14 0.04 1.42
CA GLU A 23 18.34 0.95 0.59
C GLU A 23 16.91 0.95 1.14
N GLN A 24 16.44 2.13 1.57
CA GLN A 24 15.11 2.29 2.17
C GLN A 24 14.06 2.25 1.07
N LYS A 25 13.08 1.36 1.21
CA LYS A 25 11.98 1.19 0.24
C LYS A 25 10.72 1.97 0.61
N GLY A 26 10.73 2.67 1.75
CA GLY A 26 9.57 3.35 2.31
C GLY A 26 8.62 2.35 2.99
N LEU A 27 7.31 2.54 2.83
CA LEU A 27 6.29 1.66 3.41
C LEU A 27 6.46 0.18 3.01
N SER A 28 7.00 -0.09 1.81
CA SER A 28 7.29 -1.44 1.30
C SER A 28 8.45 -2.14 2.04
N ASP A 29 9.14 -1.49 2.98
CA ASP A 29 10.06 -2.20 3.89
C ASP A 29 9.32 -3.14 4.86
N VAL A 30 8.02 -2.92 5.07
CA VAL A 30 7.14 -3.85 5.80
C VAL A 30 6.78 -5.01 4.88
N ALA A 31 7.21 -6.22 5.23
CA ALA A 31 6.93 -7.42 4.45
C ALA A 31 5.41 -7.63 4.24
N GLY A 32 5.04 -7.91 3.00
CA GLY A 32 3.64 -8.10 2.59
C GLY A 32 2.89 -6.81 2.27
N ILE A 33 3.50 -5.63 2.42
CA ILE A 33 2.95 -4.38 1.90
C ILE A 33 3.45 -4.13 0.48
N LYS A 34 2.51 -3.86 -0.42
CA LYS A 34 2.77 -3.46 -1.80
C LYS A 34 2.12 -2.12 -2.07
N VAL A 35 2.80 -1.25 -2.81
CA VAL A 35 2.27 0.07 -3.16
C VAL A 35 2.25 0.23 -4.68
N GLY A 36 1.13 0.71 -5.18
CA GLY A 36 0.95 1.00 -6.61
C GLY A 36 0.24 2.33 -6.82
N HIS A 37 0.61 3.01 -7.91
CA HIS A 37 0.09 4.31 -8.26
C HIS A 37 -0.55 4.27 -9.64
N HIS A 38 -1.59 5.08 -9.83
CA HIS A 38 -2.08 5.43 -11.15
C HIS A 38 -2.35 6.94 -11.22
N THR A 39 -1.54 7.65 -11.99
CA THR A 39 -1.67 9.09 -12.25
C THR A 39 -2.36 9.31 -13.58
N LEU A 40 -3.37 10.19 -13.61
CA LEU A 40 -3.98 10.63 -14.86
C LEU A 40 -3.08 11.67 -15.53
N THR A 41 -2.84 11.51 -16.83
CA THR A 41 -1.95 12.40 -17.59
C THR A 41 -2.61 13.72 -17.98
N GLU A 42 -3.94 13.78 -17.97
CA GLU A 42 -4.71 14.95 -18.39
C GLU A 42 -4.95 15.99 -17.28
N ARG A 43 -4.67 15.65 -16.03
CA ARG A 43 -4.80 16.52 -14.85
C ARG A 43 -3.92 15.99 -13.71
N PRO A 44 -3.28 16.83 -12.86
CA PRO A 44 -2.50 16.38 -11.70
C PRO A 44 -3.42 15.78 -10.64
N THR A 45 -3.78 14.51 -10.84
CA THR A 45 -4.64 13.70 -9.99
C THR A 45 -4.36 12.23 -10.24
N GLY A 46 -4.85 11.37 -9.38
CA GLY A 46 -4.75 9.93 -9.52
C GLY A 46 -5.11 9.23 -8.22
N CYS A 47 -4.65 7.99 -8.08
CA CYS A 47 -4.85 7.22 -6.87
C CYS A 47 -3.61 6.39 -6.53
N THR A 48 -3.46 6.12 -5.24
CA THR A 48 -2.45 5.24 -4.66
C THR A 48 -3.17 4.11 -3.93
N VAL A 49 -2.74 2.89 -4.19
CA VAL A 49 -3.27 1.69 -3.57
C VAL A 49 -2.16 1.05 -2.76
N ILE A 50 -2.43 0.82 -1.49
CA ILE A 50 -1.59 0.05 -0.58
C ILE A 50 -2.26 -1.31 -0.45
N LEU A 51 -1.71 -2.34 -1.09
CA LEU A 51 -2.17 -3.72 -0.99
C LEU A 51 -1.46 -4.44 0.15
N VAL A 52 -2.20 -5.35 0.79
CA VAL A 52 -1.66 -6.26 1.80
C VAL A 52 -1.74 -7.69 1.28
N ASP A 53 -0.61 -8.38 1.28
CA ASP A 53 -0.54 -9.79 0.89
C ASP A 53 -1.26 -10.72 1.90
N GLY A 54 -1.56 -11.93 1.44
CA GLY A 54 -2.16 -12.96 2.27
C GLY A 54 -3.62 -12.66 2.63
N GLU A 55 -3.97 -12.83 3.91
CA GLU A 55 -5.35 -12.60 4.39
C GLU A 55 -5.65 -11.13 4.75
N GLY A 56 -4.71 -10.21 4.51
CA GLY A 56 -4.79 -8.81 4.94
C GLY A 56 -4.05 -8.54 6.26
N ALA A 57 -4.13 -7.29 6.73
CA ALA A 57 -3.49 -6.82 7.96
C ALA A 57 -4.53 -6.19 8.88
N VAL A 58 -4.24 -6.17 10.19
CA VAL A 58 -5.12 -5.50 11.16
C VAL A 58 -5.24 -4.02 10.82
N GLY A 59 -6.48 -3.52 10.73
CA GLY A 59 -6.77 -2.14 10.33
C GLY A 59 -7.46 -1.32 11.41
N ALA A 60 -7.14 -0.02 11.48
CA ALA A 60 -7.82 0.97 12.29
C ALA A 60 -7.74 2.34 11.59
N VAL A 61 -8.65 3.27 11.92
CA VAL A 61 -8.63 4.63 11.35
C VAL A 61 -8.86 5.71 12.39
N SER A 62 -8.17 6.84 12.24
CA SER A 62 -8.43 8.06 12.99
C SER A 62 -8.63 9.22 12.03
N GLN A 63 -9.89 9.58 11.80
CA GLN A 63 -10.23 10.74 10.99
C GLN A 63 -10.25 12.01 11.85
N ARG A 64 -9.45 13.01 11.46
CA ARG A 64 -9.26 14.25 12.25
C ARG A 64 -9.68 15.53 11.54
N GLY A 65 -9.88 15.48 10.22
CA GLY A 65 -10.37 16.61 9.43
C GLY A 65 -11.88 16.81 9.57
N GLY A 66 -12.33 18.08 9.45
CA GLY A 66 -13.74 18.45 9.60
C GLY A 66 -14.62 18.22 8.37
N ALA A 67 -14.02 17.95 7.21
CA ALA A 67 -14.73 17.66 5.96
C ALA A 67 -14.13 16.41 5.28
N PRO A 68 -14.35 15.22 5.87
CA PRO A 68 -13.82 13.98 5.32
C PRO A 68 -14.53 13.58 4.02
N GLY A 69 -13.81 12.89 3.15
CA GLY A 69 -14.41 11.97 2.19
C GLY A 69 -13.77 10.61 2.39
N THR A 70 -14.56 9.65 2.86
CA THR A 70 -14.09 8.33 3.25
C THR A 70 -15.04 7.24 2.81
N ARG A 71 -14.54 6.00 2.77
CA ARG A 71 -15.28 4.77 2.55
C ARG A 71 -14.85 3.72 3.57
N GLU A 72 -15.81 2.93 4.05
CA GLU A 72 -15.60 1.74 4.89
C GLU A 72 -14.85 2.00 6.21
N THR A 73 -14.88 3.23 6.72
CA THR A 73 -14.21 3.56 8.00
C THR A 73 -14.90 2.95 9.21
N ASP A 74 -16.23 2.80 9.19
CA ASP A 74 -16.97 2.19 10.30
C ASP A 74 -16.55 0.73 10.54
N LEU A 75 -16.19 0.00 9.48
CA LEU A 75 -15.71 -1.38 9.62
C LEU A 75 -14.41 -1.49 10.43
N LEU A 76 -13.66 -0.39 10.57
CA LEU A 76 -12.39 -0.34 11.28
C LEU A 76 -12.53 0.05 12.76
N ASP A 77 -13.77 0.20 13.25
CA ASP A 77 -14.00 0.28 14.69
C ASP A 77 -13.68 -1.07 15.34
N PRO A 78 -12.85 -1.13 16.41
CA PRO A 78 -12.46 -2.38 17.05
C PRO A 78 -13.61 -3.17 17.67
N ALA A 79 -14.80 -2.57 17.83
CA ALA A 79 -16.01 -3.29 18.26
C ALA A 79 -16.69 -4.09 17.14
N ASN A 80 -16.30 -3.88 15.87
CA ASN A 80 -16.90 -4.54 14.72
C ASN A 80 -16.20 -5.86 14.36
N MET A 81 -16.89 -6.66 13.53
CA MET A 81 -16.47 -8.03 13.19
C MET A 81 -15.23 -8.10 12.29
N VAL A 82 -15.03 -7.09 11.44
CA VAL A 82 -13.93 -7.06 10.47
C VAL A 82 -12.70 -6.50 11.15
N ASP A 83 -11.65 -7.31 11.25
CA ASP A 83 -10.39 -6.92 11.88
C ASP A 83 -9.27 -6.70 10.85
N LYS A 84 -9.39 -7.27 9.64
CA LYS A 84 -8.38 -7.20 8.57
C LYS A 84 -8.82 -6.36 7.38
N VAL A 85 -7.90 -5.54 6.88
CA VAL A 85 -7.98 -4.83 5.60
C VAL A 85 -7.14 -5.53 4.54
N ASN A 86 -7.66 -5.60 3.31
CA ASN A 86 -6.91 -6.18 2.19
C ASN A 86 -6.17 -5.11 1.38
N ALA A 87 -6.70 -3.89 1.38
CA ALA A 87 -6.07 -2.75 0.75
C ALA A 87 -6.53 -1.44 1.40
N VAL A 88 -5.75 -0.38 1.23
CA VAL A 88 -6.16 1.01 1.51
C VAL A 88 -6.00 1.84 0.24
N VAL A 89 -6.99 2.68 -0.06
CA VAL A 89 -6.97 3.55 -1.24
C VAL A 89 -6.91 5.02 -0.83
N LEU A 90 -5.91 5.72 -1.36
CA LEU A 90 -5.80 7.17 -1.30
C LEU A 90 -6.08 7.71 -2.70
N SER A 91 -6.96 8.69 -2.85
CA SER A 91 -7.39 9.14 -4.18
C SER A 91 -7.65 10.64 -4.24
N GLY A 92 -7.30 11.25 -5.37
CA GLY A 92 -7.68 12.61 -5.71
C GLY A 92 -9.14 12.72 -6.13
N GLY A 93 -9.55 13.87 -6.66
CA GLY A 93 -10.88 14.05 -7.25
C GLY A 93 -12.03 14.28 -6.24
N SER A 94 -11.72 14.57 -4.98
CA SER A 94 -12.71 14.74 -3.91
C SER A 94 -13.62 13.51 -3.77
N ALA A 95 -14.85 13.67 -3.29
CA ALA A 95 -15.81 12.58 -3.07
C ALA A 95 -16.00 11.65 -4.30
N TYR A 96 -15.80 12.16 -5.51
CA TYR A 96 -15.88 11.35 -6.73
C TYR A 96 -14.77 10.30 -6.83
N GLY A 97 -13.59 10.60 -6.30
CA GLY A 97 -12.43 9.71 -6.31
C GLY A 97 -12.60 8.47 -5.43
N LEU A 98 -13.64 8.41 -4.59
CA LEU A 98 -14.00 7.20 -3.84
C LEU A 98 -14.36 6.03 -4.79
N ASP A 99 -14.71 6.32 -6.04
CA ASP A 99 -14.93 5.29 -7.08
C ASP A 99 -13.68 4.43 -7.33
N ALA A 100 -12.47 4.98 -7.12
CA ALA A 100 -11.23 4.21 -7.26
C ALA A 100 -11.21 2.96 -6.36
N ALA A 101 -11.82 3.01 -5.18
CA ALA A 101 -11.89 1.84 -4.29
C ALA A 101 -12.64 0.66 -4.92
N GLN A 102 -13.66 0.91 -5.75
CA GLN A 102 -14.39 -0.16 -6.43
C GLN A 102 -13.52 -0.94 -7.42
N GLY A 103 -12.55 -0.26 -8.04
CA GLY A 103 -11.54 -0.92 -8.86
C GLY A 103 -10.68 -1.92 -8.09
N VAL A 104 -10.30 -1.52 -6.88
CA VAL A 104 -9.48 -2.36 -6.00
C VAL A 104 -10.28 -3.52 -5.44
N VAL A 105 -11.55 -3.30 -5.09
CA VAL A 105 -12.49 -4.39 -4.74
C VAL A 105 -12.54 -5.42 -5.86
N ARG A 106 -12.77 -4.98 -7.12
CA ARG A 106 -12.77 -5.90 -8.27
C ARG A 106 -11.44 -6.64 -8.44
N TYR A 107 -10.31 -5.94 -8.32
CA TYR A 107 -8.97 -6.55 -8.42
C TYR A 107 -8.78 -7.69 -7.41
N LEU A 108 -9.20 -7.47 -6.16
CA LEU A 108 -9.06 -8.41 -5.05
C LEU A 108 -10.04 -9.59 -5.16
N GLU A 109 -11.29 -9.31 -5.54
CA GLU A 109 -12.32 -10.33 -5.77
C GLU A 109 -11.89 -11.33 -6.86
N GLU A 110 -11.38 -10.84 -8.00
CA GLU A 110 -10.86 -11.68 -9.09
C GLU A 110 -9.72 -12.62 -8.65
N ARG A 111 -9.04 -12.27 -7.54
CA ARG A 111 -7.94 -13.04 -6.94
C ARG A 111 -8.39 -13.85 -5.72
N ASN A 112 -9.69 -13.85 -5.42
CA ASN A 112 -10.28 -14.48 -4.25
C ASN A 112 -9.62 -14.02 -2.93
N ILE A 113 -9.32 -12.72 -2.84
CA ILE A 113 -8.75 -12.07 -1.66
C ILE A 113 -9.84 -11.23 -1.00
N GLY A 114 -10.17 -11.53 0.26
CA GLY A 114 -11.15 -10.78 1.03
C GLY A 114 -11.66 -11.55 2.25
N TRP A 115 -12.60 -10.96 2.95
CA TRP A 115 -13.33 -11.61 4.04
C TRP A 115 -14.13 -12.80 3.51
N LYS A 116 -13.88 -14.00 4.03
CA LYS A 116 -14.54 -15.23 3.55
C LYS A 116 -16.01 -15.26 3.97
N VAL A 117 -16.92 -15.41 3.01
CA VAL A 117 -18.38 -15.46 3.22
C VAL A 117 -18.94 -16.85 2.90
N GLY A 118 -18.24 -17.89 3.33
CA GLY A 118 -18.61 -19.27 3.07
C GLY A 118 -18.60 -19.60 1.58
N THR A 119 -19.69 -20.20 1.08
CA THR A 119 -19.81 -20.58 -0.34
C THR A 119 -20.04 -19.40 -1.29
N ALA A 120 -20.32 -18.20 -0.76
CA ALA A 120 -20.52 -17.00 -1.58
C ALA A 120 -19.20 -16.34 -2.02
N GLY A 121 -18.04 -16.87 -1.60
CA GLY A 121 -16.72 -16.37 -2.00
C GLY A 121 -16.11 -15.43 -0.96
N VAL A 122 -15.63 -14.27 -1.41
CA VAL A 122 -14.95 -13.27 -0.59
C VAL A 122 -15.57 -11.89 -0.73
N VAL A 123 -15.50 -11.08 0.33
CA VAL A 123 -15.82 -9.65 0.34
C VAL A 123 -14.54 -8.88 0.65
N PRO A 124 -13.89 -8.25 -0.33
CA PRO A 124 -12.70 -7.44 -0.10
C PRO A 124 -12.98 -6.26 0.84
N ILE A 125 -12.13 -6.05 1.84
CA ILE A 125 -12.22 -4.92 2.77
C ILE A 125 -11.25 -3.84 2.30
N VAL A 126 -11.80 -2.74 1.77
CA VAL A 126 -11.03 -1.69 1.09
C VAL A 126 -11.44 -0.30 1.58
N PRO A 127 -10.94 0.12 2.75
CA PRO A 127 -11.09 1.49 3.23
C PRO A 127 -10.44 2.48 2.26
N ALA A 128 -11.08 3.64 2.10
CA ALA A 128 -10.54 4.70 1.26
C ALA A 128 -10.68 6.07 1.90
N ALA A 129 -9.74 6.95 1.55
CA ALA A 129 -9.79 8.37 1.88
C ALA A 129 -9.45 9.19 0.63
N ILE A 130 -10.12 10.34 0.48
CA ILE A 130 -9.89 11.23 -0.65
C ILE A 130 -9.32 12.57 -0.23
N LEU A 131 -8.71 13.26 -1.19
CA LEU A 131 -8.31 14.66 -1.10
C LEU A 131 -8.96 15.51 -2.19
N PHE A 132 -9.03 16.81 -1.93
CA PHE A 132 -9.55 17.76 -2.90
C PHE A 132 -8.41 18.29 -3.78
N ASP A 133 -8.42 17.92 -5.06
CA ASP A 133 -7.48 18.45 -6.07
C ASP A 133 -8.20 19.06 -7.28
N LEU A 134 -9.55 19.15 -7.25
CA LEU A 134 -10.38 19.57 -8.39
C LEU A 134 -10.06 21.00 -8.88
N GLY A 135 -9.41 21.82 -8.05
CA GLY A 135 -8.96 23.16 -8.39
C GLY A 135 -7.68 23.24 -9.23
N PHE A 136 -6.99 22.13 -9.48
CA PHE A 136 -5.68 22.10 -10.15
C PHE A 136 -5.75 21.48 -11.55
N GLY A 137 -4.96 22.04 -12.48
CA GLY A 137 -4.73 21.52 -13.84
C GLY A 137 -5.90 21.62 -14.84
N GLY A 138 -6.99 22.31 -14.48
CA GLY A 138 -8.17 22.41 -15.34
C GLY A 138 -8.93 21.08 -15.48
N LYS A 139 -10.08 21.09 -16.17
CA LYS A 139 -10.94 19.90 -16.40
C LYS A 139 -11.31 19.13 -15.11
N PRO A 140 -12.06 19.71 -14.16
CA PRO A 140 -12.43 19.04 -12.90
C PRO A 140 -13.24 17.74 -13.07
N GLN A 141 -13.71 17.45 -14.29
CA GLN A 141 -14.39 16.21 -14.66
C GLN A 141 -13.40 15.04 -14.87
N VAL A 142 -12.12 15.30 -15.13
CA VAL A 142 -11.06 14.29 -15.19
C VAL A 142 -10.71 13.90 -13.75
N ARG A 143 -11.10 12.71 -13.31
CA ARG A 143 -11.01 12.31 -11.91
C ARG A 143 -10.75 10.80 -11.83
N PRO A 144 -10.13 10.30 -10.75
CA PRO A 144 -9.95 8.87 -10.56
C PRO A 144 -11.29 8.13 -10.62
N THR A 145 -11.32 7.00 -11.32
CA THR A 145 -12.46 6.09 -11.44
C THR A 145 -12.10 4.71 -10.92
N ALA A 146 -13.07 3.79 -10.92
CA ALA A 146 -12.80 2.38 -10.65
C ALA A 146 -11.71 1.77 -11.56
N ASP A 147 -11.58 2.20 -12.81
CA ASP A 147 -10.48 1.72 -13.66
C ASP A 147 -9.10 2.20 -13.15
N CYS A 148 -9.02 3.44 -12.67
CA CYS A 148 -7.79 3.98 -12.08
C CYS A 148 -7.34 3.16 -10.86
N GLY A 149 -8.26 2.85 -9.95
CA GLY A 149 -7.95 2.04 -8.77
C GLY A 149 -7.51 0.62 -9.11
N TYR A 150 -8.17 0.00 -10.10
CA TYR A 150 -7.76 -1.33 -10.59
C TYR A 150 -6.33 -1.30 -11.17
N LYS A 151 -6.01 -0.29 -11.98
CA LYS A 151 -4.66 -0.11 -12.55
C LYS A 151 -3.60 0.15 -11.49
N ALA A 152 -3.92 0.95 -10.47
CA ALA A 152 -3.03 1.19 -9.34
C ALA A 152 -2.77 -0.10 -8.55
N ALA A 153 -3.81 -0.91 -8.27
CA ALA A 153 -3.66 -2.22 -7.64
C ALA A 153 -2.82 -3.19 -8.50
N LEU A 154 -3.01 -3.19 -9.82
CA LEU A 154 -2.22 -4.00 -10.74
C LEU A 154 -0.74 -3.60 -10.76
N ALA A 155 -0.44 -2.30 -10.62
CA ALA A 155 0.92 -1.78 -10.57
C ALA A 155 1.62 -1.97 -9.21
N ALA A 156 0.88 -2.41 -8.18
CA ALA A 156 1.40 -2.47 -6.83
C ALA A 156 2.50 -3.54 -6.66
N ASN A 157 3.61 -3.13 -6.05
CA ASN A 157 4.77 -4.00 -5.82
C ASN A 157 5.49 -3.63 -4.50
N ASP A 158 6.46 -4.46 -4.10
CA ASP A 158 7.23 -4.35 -2.84
C ASP A 158 8.66 -3.79 -3.06
N THR A 159 8.86 -3.10 -4.19
CA THR A 159 10.12 -2.37 -4.47
C THR A 159 10.11 -1.00 -3.78
N ALA A 160 11.18 -0.23 -3.97
CA ALA A 160 11.24 1.14 -3.44
C ALA A 160 10.10 1.99 -4.01
N ILE A 161 9.36 2.64 -3.12
CA ILE A 161 8.19 3.44 -3.51
C ILE A 161 8.63 4.68 -4.27
N VAL A 162 7.95 4.96 -5.38
CA VAL A 162 8.14 6.20 -6.13
C VAL A 162 7.40 7.34 -5.42
N GLU A 163 8.10 8.43 -5.14
CA GLU A 163 7.57 9.61 -4.45
C GLU A 163 7.44 10.82 -5.39
N GLY A 164 6.68 11.83 -4.97
CA GLY A 164 6.44 13.08 -5.71
C GLY A 164 4.99 13.25 -6.15
N ASN A 165 4.76 13.95 -7.27
CA ASN A 165 3.43 14.21 -7.83
C ASN A 165 2.92 12.97 -8.60
N ILE A 166 2.71 11.87 -7.87
CA ILE A 166 2.34 10.57 -8.40
C ILE A 166 1.19 9.96 -7.59
N GLY A 167 0.34 9.19 -8.27
CA GLY A 167 -0.83 8.58 -7.67
C GLY A 167 -1.76 9.66 -7.11
N ALA A 168 -1.93 9.67 -5.79
CA ALA A 168 -2.80 10.63 -5.14
C ALA A 168 -2.14 11.99 -4.89
N GLY A 169 -0.80 12.06 -4.95
CA GLY A 169 0.01 13.24 -4.62
C GLY A 169 0.24 14.19 -5.80
#